data_AF-A0AB34GDJ9-F1
#
_entry.id   AF-A0AB34GDJ9-F1
#
_cell.length_a   1.000
_cell.length_b   1.000
_cell.length_c   1.000
_cell.angle_alpha   90.00
_cell.angle_beta   90.00
_cell.angle_gamma   90.00
#
_symmetry.space_group_name_H-M   'P 1'
#
loop_
_entity.id
_entity.type
_entity.pdbx_description
1 polymer ?
#
loop_
_entity_poly.entity_id
_entity_poly.type
_entity_poly.pdbx_seq_one_letter_code
_entity_poly.pdbx_strand_id
1 'polypeptide(L)'
;MSTLKNVVGLGQKLLNTSGDLSRVNATLRETDELLRDSSVTTLLAGRKVKDVETQANLLFDRLKPLKMLEENLSRNLSEIKLLISQARKQAASIKVAVSADRDCIRAYQPQISSTNYNSLTLNVKTSEPDNLLFYLGSSTSADFLAVEMRRGKVAFLWDLGSGSTRLEFPDFPIDDSKWHSIYVTRFGNIGSLSVKEMSASQKPPPKTSKSPGTANVLDVNNSTLMFVGGLGGQIKKSPAVKVTHFKGCMGEAFLNGQSIGLWNYMEREGKCHGCFGSPQNEDASFHFDGSGYSVMDKMLRATPVRSVSFLRGGYVELPPRSLPPDSELLATFATRNSSGIILAALGQHGEKQGHRQAHGGEMDSESLANLHKITQPLFQSLTWNTSL
;
A
#
# COMPACT_ATOMS: atom_id res chain seq x y z
N MET A 1 -87.62 -47.74 61.53
CA MET A 1 -86.17 -47.89 61.85
C MET A 1 -85.23 -47.30 60.78
N SER A 2 -85.70 -46.89 59.58
CA SER A 2 -84.86 -46.31 58.51
C SER A 2 -84.66 -44.79 58.60
N THR A 3 -85.64 -44.05 59.12
CA THR A 3 -85.59 -42.58 59.25
C THR A 3 -84.54 -42.10 60.25
N LEU A 4 -84.39 -42.77 61.41
CA LEU A 4 -83.38 -42.41 62.42
C LEU A 4 -81.94 -42.64 61.92
N LYS A 5 -81.68 -43.73 61.18
CA LYS A 5 -80.37 -44.00 60.55
C LYS A 5 -80.00 -42.94 59.51
N ASN A 6 -80.98 -42.45 58.75
CA ASN A 6 -80.76 -41.40 57.76
C ASN A 6 -80.43 -40.05 58.43
N VAL A 7 -81.08 -39.71 59.55
CA VAL A 7 -80.81 -38.48 60.32
C VAL A 7 -79.43 -38.53 60.98
N VAL A 8 -79.02 -39.66 61.56
CA VAL A 8 -77.67 -39.85 62.11
C VAL A 8 -76.60 -39.81 61.00
N GLY A 9 -76.89 -40.42 59.84
CA GLY A 9 -76.00 -40.36 58.67
C GLY A 9 -75.85 -38.96 58.08
N LEU A 10 -76.91 -38.15 58.09
CA LEU A 10 -76.87 -36.73 57.74
C LEU A 10 -76.09 -35.91 58.76
N GLY A 11 -76.24 -36.19 60.06
CA GLY A 11 -75.47 -35.55 61.13
C GLY A 11 -73.96 -35.83 61.01
N GLN A 12 -73.58 -37.08 60.73
CA GLN A 12 -72.17 -37.44 60.51
C GLN A 12 -71.62 -36.80 59.23
N LYS A 13 -72.41 -36.75 58.15
CA LYS A 13 -72.03 -36.01 56.93
C LYS A 13 -71.84 -34.53 57.22
N LEU A 14 -72.73 -33.90 57.98
CA LEU A 14 -72.63 -32.49 58.34
C LEU A 14 -71.36 -32.20 59.18
N LEU A 15 -71.04 -33.06 60.14
CA LEU A 15 -69.81 -32.97 60.93
C LEU A 15 -68.55 -33.14 60.06
N ASN A 16 -68.56 -34.10 59.13
CA ASN A 16 -67.45 -34.30 58.20
C ASN A 16 -67.30 -33.10 57.26
N THR A 17 -68.40 -32.57 56.72
CA THR A 17 -68.39 -31.36 55.88
C THR A 17 -67.89 -30.14 56.66
N SER A 18 -68.24 -30.02 57.94
CA SER A 18 -67.73 -28.95 58.81
C SER A 18 -66.22 -29.08 59.07
N GLY A 19 -65.72 -30.31 59.25
CA GLY A 19 -64.29 -30.60 59.35
C GLY A 19 -63.52 -30.35 58.05
N ASP A 20 -64.11 -30.67 56.90
CA ASP A 20 -63.53 -30.36 55.59
C ASP A 20 -63.52 -28.85 55.32
N LEU A 21 -64.58 -28.13 55.70
CA LEU A 21 -64.65 -26.67 55.55
C LEU A 21 -63.61 -25.95 56.43
N SER A 22 -63.38 -26.43 57.65
CA SER A 22 -62.33 -25.86 58.52
C SER A 22 -60.92 -26.12 57.96
N ARG A 23 -60.69 -27.29 57.36
CA ARG A 23 -59.46 -27.60 56.62
C ARG A 23 -59.27 -26.68 55.42
N VAL A 24 -60.29 -26.51 54.58
CA VAL A 24 -60.26 -25.60 53.43
C VAL A 24 -59.99 -24.15 53.87
N ASN A 25 -60.58 -23.71 54.96
CA ASN A 25 -60.33 -22.37 55.51
C ASN A 25 -58.88 -22.20 56.01
N ALA A 26 -58.29 -23.25 56.60
CA ALA A 26 -56.88 -23.24 57.00
C ALA A 26 -55.96 -23.18 55.76
N THR A 27 -56.22 -23.99 54.73
CA THR A 27 -55.44 -23.97 53.48
C THR A 27 -55.58 -22.63 52.75
N LEU A 28 -56.76 -22.00 52.79
CA LEU A 28 -56.99 -20.68 52.20
C LEU A 28 -56.14 -19.60 52.88
N ARG A 29 -56.04 -19.62 54.21
CA ARG A 29 -55.19 -18.68 54.97
C ARG A 29 -53.71 -18.86 54.66
N GLU A 30 -53.23 -20.11 54.64
CA GLU A 30 -51.84 -20.43 54.29
C GLU A 30 -51.52 -20.02 52.85
N THR A 31 -52.45 -20.22 51.93
CA THR A 31 -52.32 -19.78 50.53
C THR A 31 -52.28 -18.25 50.42
N ASP A 32 -53.09 -17.52 51.20
CA ASP A 32 -53.08 -16.05 51.23
C ASP A 32 -51.75 -15.50 51.77
N GLU A 33 -51.19 -16.12 52.81
CA GLU A 33 -49.86 -15.78 53.33
C GLU A 33 -48.77 -16.05 52.29
N LEU A 34 -48.77 -17.21 51.65
CA LEU A 34 -47.81 -17.55 50.58
C LEU A 34 -47.92 -16.60 49.37
N LEU A 35 -49.13 -16.19 49.01
CA LEU A 35 -49.35 -15.21 47.94
C LEU A 35 -48.80 -13.83 48.30
N ARG A 36 -48.96 -13.41 49.56
CA ARG A 36 -48.37 -12.15 50.07
C ARG A 36 -46.85 -12.21 50.07
N ASP A 37 -46.26 -13.29 50.58
CA ASP A 37 -44.82 -13.48 50.61
C ASP A 37 -44.22 -13.56 49.20
N SER A 38 -44.90 -14.25 48.28
CA SER A 38 -44.53 -14.31 46.86
C SER A 38 -44.57 -12.93 46.21
N SER A 39 -45.59 -12.12 46.50
CA SER A 39 -45.70 -10.74 46.02
C SER A 39 -44.56 -9.85 46.52
N VAL A 40 -44.26 -9.91 47.82
CA VAL A 40 -43.14 -9.15 48.43
C VAL A 40 -41.79 -9.60 47.85
N THR A 41 -41.59 -10.92 47.71
CA THR A 41 -40.37 -11.50 47.14
C THR A 41 -40.18 -11.08 45.69
N THR A 42 -41.25 -11.06 44.90
CA THR A 42 -41.23 -10.63 43.49
C THR A 42 -40.87 -9.15 43.37
N LEU A 43 -41.40 -8.30 44.24
CA LEU A 43 -41.05 -6.87 44.29
C LEU A 43 -39.57 -6.66 44.67
N LEU A 44 -39.06 -7.40 45.65
CA LEU A 44 -37.66 -7.35 46.06
C LEU A 44 -36.73 -7.83 44.93
N ALA A 45 -37.08 -8.93 44.26
CA ALA A 45 -36.36 -9.43 43.10
C ALA A 45 -36.34 -8.39 41.97
N GLY A 46 -37.49 -7.76 41.67
CA GLY A 46 -37.59 -6.69 40.68
C GLY A 46 -36.68 -5.49 40.99
N ARG A 47 -36.61 -5.05 42.26
CA ARG A 47 -35.66 -4.00 42.67
C ARG A 47 -34.22 -4.43 42.47
N LYS A 48 -33.86 -5.65 42.89
CA LYS A 48 -32.50 -6.17 42.79
C LYS A 48 -32.03 -6.30 41.34
N VAL A 49 -32.92 -6.73 40.43
CA VAL A 49 -32.64 -6.77 38.99
C VAL A 49 -32.38 -5.36 38.45
N LYS A 50 -33.19 -4.37 38.87
CA LYS A 50 -33.00 -2.97 38.48
C LYS A 50 -31.64 -2.42 38.97
N ASP A 51 -31.25 -2.74 40.20
CA ASP A 51 -29.94 -2.35 40.73
C ASP A 51 -28.79 -2.98 39.91
N VAL A 52 -28.89 -4.27 39.59
CA VAL A 52 -27.90 -4.96 38.74
C VAL A 52 -27.83 -4.33 37.34
N GLU A 53 -28.97 -3.99 36.74
CA GLU A 53 -29.03 -3.32 35.44
C GLU A 53 -28.34 -1.95 35.48
N THR A 54 -28.57 -1.16 36.52
CA THR A 54 -27.88 0.13 36.69
C THR A 54 -26.37 -0.02 36.90
N GLN A 55 -25.92 -1.03 37.66
CA GLN A 55 -24.51 -1.33 37.82
C GLN A 55 -23.86 -1.81 36.51
N ALA A 56 -24.55 -2.65 35.74
CA ALA A 56 -24.08 -3.09 34.44
C ALA A 56 -23.90 -1.91 33.47
N ASN A 57 -24.89 -1.01 33.40
CA ASN A 57 -24.82 0.19 32.58
C ASN A 57 -23.65 1.11 32.99
N LEU A 58 -23.45 1.31 34.30
CA LEU A 58 -22.30 2.05 34.83
C LEU A 58 -20.97 1.40 34.44
N LEU A 59 -20.90 0.07 34.46
CA LEU A 59 -19.71 -0.67 34.07
C LEU A 59 -19.43 -0.51 32.56
N PHE A 60 -20.47 -0.61 31.73
CA PHE A 60 -20.36 -0.36 30.28
C PHE A 60 -19.87 1.06 29.97
N ASP A 61 -20.36 2.06 30.71
CA ASP A 61 -19.89 3.43 30.56
C ASP A 61 -18.41 3.59 30.93
N ARG A 62 -17.93 2.86 31.94
CA ARG A 62 -16.50 2.83 32.31
C ARG A 62 -15.63 2.06 31.31
N LEU A 63 -16.20 1.13 30.55
CA LEU A 63 -15.48 0.40 29.49
C LEU A 63 -15.31 1.24 28.22
N LYS A 64 -16.18 2.21 27.95
CA LYS A 64 -16.11 3.05 26.74
C LYS A 64 -14.75 3.76 26.58
N PRO A 65 -14.20 4.46 27.59
CA PRO A 65 -12.87 5.08 27.47
C PRO A 65 -11.75 4.06 27.19
N LEU A 66 -11.81 2.87 27.78
CA LEU A 66 -10.81 1.83 27.58
C LEU A 66 -10.86 1.29 26.15
N LYS A 67 -12.06 1.05 25.61
CA LYS A 67 -12.24 0.61 24.22
C LYS A 67 -11.76 1.68 23.23
N MET A 68 -12.09 2.95 23.47
CA MET A 68 -11.59 4.04 22.63
C MET A 68 -10.06 4.14 22.68
N LEU A 69 -9.45 3.96 23.86
CA LEU A 69 -7.99 3.96 24.01
C LEU A 69 -7.36 2.79 23.24
N GLU A 70 -7.93 1.59 23.33
CA GLU A 70 -7.47 0.41 22.59
C GLU A 70 -7.51 0.64 21.07
N GLU A 71 -8.63 1.15 20.56
CA GLU A 71 -8.81 1.45 19.14
C GLU A 71 -7.82 2.52 18.66
N ASN A 72 -7.64 3.59 19.43
CA ASN A 72 -6.69 4.66 19.12
C ASN A 72 -5.24 4.15 19.14
N LEU A 73 -4.88 3.33 20.13
CA LEU A 73 -3.54 2.76 20.24
C LEU A 73 -3.25 1.83 19.05
N SER A 74 -4.22 0.98 18.68
CA SER A 74 -4.11 0.09 17.54
C SER A 74 -3.91 0.86 16.22
N ARG A 75 -4.68 1.94 16.02
CA ARG A 75 -4.53 2.81 14.85
C ARG A 75 -3.17 3.48 14.82
N ASN A 76 -2.74 4.08 15.94
CA ASN A 76 -1.46 4.78 16.02
C ASN A 76 -0.27 3.84 15.78
N LEU A 77 -0.31 2.62 16.35
CA LEU A 77 0.74 1.62 16.11
C LEU A 77 0.78 1.18 14.64
N SER A 78 -0.37 1.07 13.98
CA SER A 78 -0.44 0.73 12.55
C SER A 78 0.17 1.83 11.68
N GLU A 79 -0.09 3.10 12.00
CA GLU A 79 0.48 4.25 11.31
C GLU A 79 2.00 4.36 11.53
N ILE A 80 2.48 4.19 12.76
CA ILE A 80 3.92 4.19 13.07
C ILE A 80 4.64 3.05 12.31
N LYS A 81 4.07 1.84 12.27
CA LYS A 81 4.63 0.73 11.49
C LYS A 81 4.72 1.05 10.00
N LEU A 82 3.72 1.73 9.45
CA LEU A 82 3.73 2.18 8.06
C LEU A 82 4.85 3.19 7.79
N LEU A 83 5.01 4.20 8.65
CA LEU A 83 6.07 5.21 8.53
C LEU A 83 7.47 4.57 8.62
N ILE A 84 7.68 3.63 9.54
CA ILE A 84 8.94 2.88 9.65
C ILE A 84 9.21 2.08 8.37
N SER A 85 8.19 1.41 7.82
CA SER A 85 8.30 0.65 6.58
C SER A 85 8.67 1.55 5.40
N GLN A 86 8.05 2.72 5.28
CA GLN A 86 8.38 3.71 4.26
C GLN A 86 9.82 4.22 4.40
N ALA A 87 10.25 4.58 5.61
CA ALA A 87 11.62 5.02 5.86
C ALA A 87 12.66 3.95 5.47
N ARG A 88 12.41 2.67 5.79
CA ARG A 88 13.27 1.55 5.38
C ARG A 88 13.32 1.38 3.86
N LYS A 89 12.19 1.52 3.17
CA LYS A 89 12.14 1.48 1.70
C LYS A 89 12.97 2.61 1.08
N GLN A 90 12.89 3.82 1.64
CA GLN A 90 13.72 4.96 1.19
C GLN A 90 15.20 4.73 1.48
N ALA A 91 15.57 4.17 2.64
CA ALA A 91 16.96 3.82 2.91
C ALA A 91 17.49 2.74 1.93
N ALA A 92 16.65 1.78 1.56
CA ALA A 92 17.00 0.70 0.64
C ALA A 92 17.15 1.17 -0.82
N SER A 93 16.56 2.31 -1.20
CA SER A 93 16.65 2.87 -2.56
C SER A 93 17.95 3.65 -2.80
N ILE A 94 18.70 4.00 -1.76
CA ILE A 94 19.97 4.74 -1.86
C ILE A 94 21.00 3.91 -2.64
N LYS A 95 21.47 4.45 -3.77
CA LYS A 95 22.43 3.82 -4.69
C LYS A 95 23.90 4.16 -4.45
N VAL A 96 24.19 4.94 -3.41
CA VAL A 96 25.57 5.32 -3.05
C VAL A 96 26.36 4.06 -2.68
N ALA A 97 27.50 3.83 -3.33
CA ALA A 97 28.39 2.72 -2.96
C ALA A 97 29.06 2.99 -1.61
N VAL A 98 29.36 1.94 -0.87
CA VAL A 98 29.90 2.03 0.49
C VAL A 98 31.40 1.84 0.49
N SER A 99 32.11 2.84 0.98
CA SER A 99 33.55 2.80 1.23
C SER A 99 33.82 2.32 2.65
N ALA A 100 34.71 1.33 2.77
CA ALA A 100 35.14 0.77 4.04
C ALA A 100 36.67 0.63 4.05
N ASP A 101 37.28 0.81 5.23
CA ASP A 101 38.69 0.58 5.49
C ASP A 101 38.84 -0.31 6.73
N ARG A 102 38.46 -1.59 6.57
CA ARG A 102 38.39 -2.58 7.66
C ARG A 102 37.43 -2.17 8.79
N ASP A 103 36.53 -1.25 8.49
CA ASP A 103 35.42 -0.77 9.31
C ASP A 103 34.09 -0.92 8.54
N CYS A 104 33.07 -0.12 8.88
CA CYS A 104 31.76 -0.13 8.22
C CYS A 104 31.09 -1.51 8.11
N ILE A 105 31.23 -2.35 9.13
CA ILE A 105 30.61 -3.67 9.15
C ILE A 105 29.12 -3.48 9.37
N ARG A 106 28.30 -4.04 8.47
CA ARG A 106 26.84 -3.88 8.48
C ARG A 106 26.18 -5.25 8.50
N ALA A 107 25.24 -5.41 9.43
CA ALA A 107 24.40 -6.60 9.52
C ALA A 107 23.00 -6.32 8.97
N TYR A 108 22.46 -7.29 8.23
CA TYR A 108 21.17 -7.22 7.58
C TYR A 108 20.34 -8.44 7.95
N GLN A 109 19.02 -8.26 8.04
CA GLN A 109 18.09 -9.40 8.11
C GLN A 109 17.91 -9.95 6.69
N PRO A 110 18.31 -11.20 6.41
CA PRO A 110 18.01 -11.81 5.14
C PRO A 110 16.49 -11.91 4.93
N GLN A 111 15.99 -11.41 3.80
CA GLN A 111 14.59 -11.57 3.37
C GLN A 111 14.40 -12.91 2.62
N ILE A 112 14.98 -13.99 3.15
CA ILE A 112 14.92 -15.33 2.57
C ILE A 112 14.53 -16.34 3.64
N SER A 113 13.95 -17.46 3.21
CA SER A 113 13.69 -18.63 4.04
C SER A 113 14.68 -19.75 3.72
N SER A 114 14.60 -20.86 4.45
CA SER A 114 15.38 -22.06 4.13
C SER A 114 15.00 -22.60 2.75
N THR A 115 15.95 -22.59 1.81
CA THR A 115 15.75 -22.99 0.42
C THR A 115 16.88 -23.88 -0.10
N ASN A 116 16.59 -24.64 -1.16
CA ASN A 116 17.59 -25.36 -1.94
C ASN A 116 18.25 -24.48 -3.02
N TYR A 117 17.77 -23.25 -3.25
CA TYR A 117 18.31 -22.36 -4.28
C TYR A 117 18.65 -20.98 -3.71
N ASN A 118 19.82 -20.46 -4.08
CA ASN A 118 20.22 -19.08 -3.76
C ASN A 118 20.96 -18.47 -4.96
N SER A 119 20.74 -17.19 -5.23
CA SER A 119 21.57 -16.39 -6.14
C SER A 119 22.07 -15.12 -5.46
N LEU A 120 23.33 -14.78 -5.71
CA LEU A 120 23.97 -13.59 -5.15
C LEU A 120 24.74 -12.88 -6.26
N THR A 121 24.54 -11.57 -6.34
CA THR A 121 25.35 -10.67 -7.18
C THR A 121 26.00 -9.62 -6.29
N LEU A 122 27.31 -9.45 -6.43
CA LEU A 122 28.08 -8.41 -5.73
C LEU A 122 28.82 -7.56 -6.74
N ASN A 123 28.77 -6.24 -6.57
CA ASN A 123 29.63 -5.31 -7.29
C ASN A 123 30.70 -4.79 -6.34
N VAL A 124 31.98 -4.97 -6.67
CA VAL A 124 33.09 -4.63 -5.78
C VAL A 124 34.22 -3.95 -6.54
N LYS A 125 34.90 -3.03 -5.87
CA LYS A 125 36.15 -2.42 -6.30
C LYS A 125 37.11 -2.35 -5.13
N THR A 126 38.29 -2.96 -5.24
CA THR A 126 39.29 -3.00 -4.16
C THR A 126 40.70 -3.09 -4.72
N SER A 127 41.68 -2.66 -3.92
CA SER A 127 43.11 -2.85 -4.16
C SER A 127 43.73 -3.87 -3.19
N GLU A 128 42.93 -4.48 -2.31
CA GLU A 128 43.42 -5.40 -1.29
C GLU A 128 43.22 -6.85 -1.76
N PRO A 129 44.25 -7.70 -1.64
CA PRO A 129 44.20 -9.06 -2.16
C PRO A 129 43.31 -10.00 -1.34
N ASP A 130 43.09 -9.68 -0.07
CA ASP A 130 42.43 -10.52 0.92
C ASP A 130 41.25 -9.75 1.54
N ASN A 131 40.01 -10.20 1.29
CA ASN A 131 38.80 -9.51 1.73
C ASN A 131 37.66 -10.51 1.99
N LEU A 132 36.76 -10.20 2.94
CA LEU A 132 35.47 -10.87 3.06
C LEU A 132 34.38 -9.99 2.45
N LEU A 133 33.80 -10.44 1.33
CA LEU A 133 32.85 -9.65 0.55
C LEU A 133 31.41 -9.88 1.00
N PHE A 134 31.07 -11.12 1.33
CA PHE A 134 29.74 -11.52 1.76
C PHE A 134 29.81 -12.66 2.76
N TYR A 135 28.93 -12.63 3.75
CA TYR A 135 28.74 -13.74 4.68
C TYR A 135 27.26 -13.85 5.07
N LEU A 136 26.71 -15.05 5.07
CA LEU A 136 25.39 -15.36 5.61
C LEU A 136 25.54 -16.59 6.50
N GLY A 137 25.10 -16.47 7.75
CA GLY A 137 25.19 -17.56 8.73
C GLY A 137 24.37 -17.27 9.98
N SER A 138 24.29 -18.26 10.86
CA SER A 138 23.50 -18.23 12.09
C SER A 138 24.39 -18.46 13.32
N SER A 139 23.90 -18.06 14.50
CA SER A 139 24.56 -18.41 15.76
C SER A 139 24.23 -19.82 16.27
N THR A 140 23.15 -20.42 15.74
CA THR A 140 22.62 -21.73 16.16
C THR A 140 22.87 -22.85 15.14
N SER A 141 23.21 -22.52 13.89
CA SER A 141 23.54 -23.48 12.84
C SER A 141 24.97 -23.30 12.33
N ALA A 142 25.60 -24.39 11.88
CA ALA A 142 26.89 -24.36 11.22
C ALA A 142 26.78 -23.99 9.72
N ASP A 143 25.56 -23.99 9.19
CA ASP A 143 25.28 -23.61 7.81
C ASP A 143 25.73 -22.18 7.51
N PHE A 144 26.41 -22.01 6.38
CA PHE A 144 26.83 -20.68 5.94
C PHE A 144 27.03 -20.60 4.43
N LEU A 145 26.93 -19.38 3.91
CA LEU A 145 27.41 -18.98 2.59
C LEU A 145 28.42 -17.85 2.76
N ALA A 146 29.54 -17.89 2.05
CA ALA A 146 30.53 -16.82 2.07
C ALA A 146 31.17 -16.58 0.70
N VAL A 147 31.46 -15.32 0.39
CA VAL A 147 32.30 -14.94 -0.74
C VAL A 147 33.49 -14.18 -0.20
N GLU A 148 34.69 -14.70 -0.43
CA GLU A 148 35.94 -14.09 0.00
C GLU A 148 36.88 -13.88 -1.18
N MET A 149 37.86 -13.00 -0.99
CA MET A 149 39.03 -12.87 -1.84
C MET A 149 40.25 -13.39 -1.10
N ARG A 150 41.11 -14.13 -1.81
CA ARG A 150 42.43 -14.52 -1.32
C ARG A 150 43.45 -14.36 -2.43
N ARG A 151 44.54 -13.63 -2.18
CA ARG A 151 45.58 -13.32 -3.19
C ARG A 151 44.96 -12.78 -4.49
N GLY A 152 43.99 -11.88 -4.35
CA GLY A 152 43.27 -11.24 -5.46
C GLY A 152 42.17 -12.09 -6.09
N LYS A 153 42.13 -13.40 -5.84
CA LYS A 153 41.16 -14.33 -6.45
C LYS A 153 39.91 -14.49 -5.62
N VAL A 154 38.76 -14.50 -6.28
CA VAL A 154 37.45 -14.70 -5.65
C VAL A 154 37.19 -16.18 -5.38
N ALA A 155 36.64 -16.50 -4.23
CA ALA A 155 36.13 -17.83 -3.92
C ALA A 155 34.75 -17.79 -3.26
N PHE A 156 33.92 -18.76 -3.63
CA PHE A 156 32.64 -19.04 -3.01
C PHE A 156 32.78 -20.25 -2.08
N LEU A 157 32.34 -20.11 -0.83
CA LEU A 157 32.36 -21.15 0.19
C LEU A 157 30.95 -21.38 0.72
N TRP A 158 30.62 -22.64 0.98
CA TRP A 158 29.36 -22.98 1.63
C TRP A 158 29.45 -24.28 2.42
N ASP A 159 28.63 -24.36 3.46
CA ASP A 159 28.30 -25.58 4.20
C ASP A 159 26.79 -25.61 4.44
N LEU A 160 26.18 -26.77 4.25
CA LEU A 160 24.74 -27.03 4.40
C LEU A 160 24.46 -28.04 5.54
N GLY A 161 25.43 -28.23 6.44
CA GLY A 161 25.35 -29.16 7.57
C GLY A 161 26.01 -30.51 7.33
N SER A 162 26.73 -30.68 6.22
CA SER A 162 27.43 -31.94 5.86
C SER A 162 28.90 -31.74 5.49
N GLY A 163 29.43 -30.54 5.73
CA GLY A 163 30.83 -30.19 5.51
C GLY A 163 31.00 -29.10 4.47
N SER A 164 32.00 -28.25 4.71
CA SER A 164 32.27 -27.08 3.88
C SER A 164 32.98 -27.44 2.58
N THR A 165 32.70 -26.68 1.52
CA THR A 165 33.47 -26.71 0.26
C THR A 165 33.90 -25.30 -0.15
N ARG A 166 34.88 -25.22 -1.05
CA ARG A 166 35.41 -23.95 -1.59
C ARG A 166 35.58 -24.06 -3.10
N LEU A 167 34.99 -23.12 -3.81
CA LEU A 167 35.10 -22.96 -5.25
C LEU A 167 35.82 -21.65 -5.57
N GLU A 168 37.03 -21.73 -6.12
CA GLU A 168 37.79 -20.56 -6.56
C GLU A 168 37.53 -20.24 -8.03
N PHE A 169 37.52 -18.96 -8.37
CA PHE A 169 37.57 -18.49 -9.75
C PHE A 169 39.03 -18.16 -10.12
N PRO A 170 39.71 -19.00 -10.93
CA PRO A 170 41.15 -18.91 -11.10
C PRO A 170 41.60 -17.97 -12.22
N ASP A 171 40.67 -17.54 -13.10
CA ASP A 171 41.00 -16.98 -14.41
C ASP A 171 41.75 -15.63 -14.31
N PHE A 172 41.38 -14.77 -13.35
CA PHE A 172 42.07 -13.50 -13.09
C PHE A 172 41.79 -12.98 -11.66
N PRO A 173 42.72 -12.20 -11.07
CA PRO A 173 42.50 -11.51 -9.81
C PRO A 173 41.70 -10.19 -10.00
N ILE A 174 41.07 -9.68 -8.93
CA ILE A 174 40.20 -8.49 -8.97
C ILE A 174 40.62 -7.35 -8.02
N ASP A 175 41.81 -7.44 -7.43
CA ASP A 175 42.44 -6.42 -6.57
C ASP A 175 43.15 -5.32 -7.39
N ASP A 176 42.61 -5.00 -8.58
CA ASP A 176 43.17 -4.06 -9.56
C ASP A 176 42.58 -2.65 -9.46
N SER A 177 41.80 -2.37 -8.41
CA SER A 177 41.06 -1.12 -8.22
C SER A 177 40.03 -0.80 -9.31
N LYS A 178 39.53 -1.80 -10.05
CA LYS A 178 38.41 -1.66 -10.98
C LYS A 178 37.15 -2.35 -10.48
N TRP A 179 36.02 -1.94 -11.06
CA TRP A 179 34.72 -2.50 -10.73
C TRP A 179 34.52 -3.88 -11.35
N HIS A 180 34.23 -4.85 -10.49
CA HIS A 180 33.96 -6.24 -10.85
C HIS A 180 32.59 -6.67 -10.34
N SER A 181 31.85 -7.41 -11.17
CA SER A 181 30.62 -8.10 -10.79
C SER A 181 30.91 -9.57 -10.55
N ILE A 182 30.52 -10.05 -9.37
CA ILE A 182 30.64 -11.45 -8.93
C ILE A 182 29.24 -12.04 -8.93
N TYR A 183 29.05 -13.15 -9.64
CA TYR A 183 27.80 -13.89 -9.72
C TYR A 183 27.96 -15.26 -9.09
N VAL A 184 27.13 -15.54 -8.10
CA VAL A 184 27.08 -16.83 -7.40
C VAL A 184 25.67 -17.39 -7.53
N THR A 185 25.57 -18.68 -7.86
CA THR A 185 24.33 -19.43 -7.73
C THR A 185 24.56 -20.74 -7.02
N ARG A 186 23.59 -21.19 -6.23
CA ARG A 186 23.58 -22.49 -5.58
C ARG A 186 22.26 -23.18 -5.88
N PHE A 187 22.31 -24.44 -6.27
CA PHE A 187 21.15 -25.33 -6.40
C PHE A 187 21.48 -26.66 -5.72
N GLY A 188 20.78 -26.96 -4.62
CA GLY A 188 21.13 -28.05 -3.72
C GLY A 188 22.56 -27.88 -3.18
N ASN A 189 23.33 -28.95 -3.17
CA ASN A 189 24.75 -28.91 -2.83
C ASN A 189 25.67 -28.38 -3.95
N ILE A 190 25.16 -28.05 -5.14
CA ILE A 190 25.97 -27.57 -6.28
C ILE A 190 26.02 -26.05 -6.25
N GLY A 191 27.23 -25.50 -6.22
CA GLY A 191 27.52 -24.07 -6.30
C GLY A 191 28.20 -23.70 -7.62
N SER A 192 27.97 -22.49 -8.08
CA SER A 192 28.51 -21.92 -9.32
C SER A 192 29.01 -20.50 -9.07
N LEU A 193 30.14 -20.14 -9.69
CA LEU A 193 30.82 -18.86 -9.53
C LEU A 193 31.30 -18.34 -10.89
N SER A 194 30.98 -17.08 -11.20
CA SER A 194 31.47 -16.36 -12.38
C SER A 194 31.82 -14.94 -11.97
N VAL A 195 32.97 -14.44 -12.44
CA VAL A 195 33.46 -13.08 -12.14
C VAL A 195 33.68 -12.34 -13.44
N LYS A 196 33.32 -11.06 -13.49
CA LYS A 196 33.38 -10.23 -14.69
C LYS A 196 33.83 -8.81 -14.34
N GLU A 197 34.82 -8.25 -15.03
CA GLU A 197 35.08 -6.80 -15.01
C GLU A 197 33.90 -6.08 -15.67
N MET A 198 33.32 -5.06 -15.02
CA MET A 198 32.05 -4.46 -15.48
C MET A 198 32.14 -3.84 -16.88
N SER A 199 33.32 -3.35 -17.27
CA SER A 199 33.63 -2.80 -18.60
C SER A 199 33.76 -3.86 -19.70
N ALA A 200 33.94 -5.13 -19.35
CA ALA A 200 34.19 -6.18 -20.32
C ALA A 200 32.91 -6.59 -21.07
N SER A 201 33.02 -6.86 -22.37
CA SER A 201 31.86 -7.25 -23.19
C SER A 201 31.41 -8.69 -22.96
N GLN A 202 32.35 -9.60 -22.68
CA GLN A 202 32.06 -11.02 -22.52
C GLN A 202 32.00 -11.41 -21.04
N LYS A 203 31.04 -12.29 -20.69
CA LYS A 203 30.94 -12.89 -19.35
C LYS A 203 31.72 -14.21 -19.35
N PRO A 204 32.74 -14.39 -18.51
CA PRO A 204 33.47 -15.64 -18.40
C PRO A 204 32.56 -16.81 -18.01
N PRO A 205 32.84 -18.04 -18.49
CA PRO A 205 32.05 -19.22 -18.16
C PRO A 205 32.10 -19.49 -16.65
N PRO A 206 30.96 -19.88 -16.04
CA PRO A 206 30.94 -20.19 -14.61
C PRO A 206 31.78 -21.42 -14.29
N LYS A 207 32.46 -21.41 -13.15
CA LYS A 207 33.04 -22.60 -12.53
C LYS A 207 32.01 -23.20 -11.57
N THR A 208 32.05 -24.52 -11.36
CA THR A 208 31.12 -25.22 -10.46
C THR A 208 31.84 -26.16 -9.52
N SER A 209 31.24 -26.40 -8.35
CA SER A 209 31.68 -27.40 -7.37
C SER A 209 30.48 -27.89 -6.54
N LYS A 210 30.68 -28.92 -5.72
CA LYS A 210 29.65 -29.56 -4.91
C LYS A 210 30.12 -29.69 -3.46
N SER A 211 29.25 -29.40 -2.49
CA SER A 211 29.52 -29.69 -1.08
C SER A 211 29.38 -31.20 -0.77
N PRO A 212 30.16 -31.73 0.17
CA PRO A 212 30.08 -33.12 0.59
C PRO A 212 28.74 -33.48 1.24
N GLY A 213 28.47 -34.78 1.34
CA GLY A 213 27.28 -35.34 1.99
C GLY A 213 25.98 -35.16 1.21
N THR A 214 24.86 -35.34 1.92
CA THR A 214 23.51 -35.38 1.36
C THR A 214 22.69 -34.11 1.57
N ALA A 215 23.17 -33.20 2.43
CA ALA A 215 22.45 -31.96 2.72
C ALA A 215 22.44 -31.01 1.50
N ASN A 216 21.25 -30.46 1.23
CA ASN A 216 20.96 -29.66 0.03
C ASN A 216 20.21 -28.35 0.33
N VAL A 217 19.77 -28.16 1.57
CA VAL A 217 18.98 -27.00 2.01
C VAL A 217 19.86 -26.18 2.95
N LEU A 218 19.83 -24.86 2.78
CA LEU A 218 20.49 -23.93 3.70
C LEU A 218 19.52 -23.61 4.83
N ASP A 219 19.92 -23.82 6.08
CA ASP A 219 19.10 -23.45 7.24
C ASP A 219 19.13 -21.94 7.50
N VAL A 220 17.95 -21.31 7.43
CA VAL A 220 17.74 -19.90 7.75
C VAL A 220 16.72 -19.81 8.88
N ASN A 221 17.14 -19.22 10.00
CA ASN A 221 16.34 -19.07 11.20
C ASN A 221 16.38 -17.62 11.72
N ASN A 222 15.77 -17.38 12.88
CA ASN A 222 15.66 -16.05 13.48
C ASN A 222 17.01 -15.45 13.92
N SER A 223 18.05 -16.25 14.07
CA SER A 223 19.41 -15.80 14.39
C SER A 223 20.31 -15.66 13.16
N THR A 224 19.79 -15.95 11.96
CA THR A 224 20.55 -15.80 10.72
C THR A 224 20.72 -14.34 10.38
N LEU A 225 21.98 -13.92 10.24
CA LEU A 225 22.37 -12.59 9.80
C LEU A 225 23.16 -12.67 8.48
N MET A 226 23.05 -11.60 7.71
CA MET A 226 23.78 -11.39 6.47
C MET A 226 24.69 -10.17 6.61
N PHE A 227 25.89 -10.25 6.06
CA PHE A 227 26.90 -9.21 6.05
C PHE A 227 27.43 -8.97 4.64
N VAL A 228 27.64 -7.70 4.28
CA VAL A 228 28.18 -7.29 2.98
C VAL A 228 29.35 -6.33 3.21
N GLY A 229 30.56 -6.84 3.00
CA GLY A 229 31.82 -6.14 3.30
C GLY A 229 32.22 -6.27 4.78
N GLY A 230 32.86 -7.39 5.13
CA GLY A 230 33.30 -7.70 6.49
C GLY A 230 32.29 -8.53 7.31
N LEU A 231 32.70 -8.96 8.52
CA LEU A 231 31.91 -9.75 9.44
C LEU A 231 32.12 -9.27 10.88
N GLY A 232 31.02 -8.99 11.58
CA GLY A 232 31.03 -8.52 12.97
C GLY A 232 30.98 -9.66 13.98
N GLY A 233 30.96 -9.31 15.28
CA GLY A 233 30.98 -10.26 16.39
C GLY A 233 29.64 -10.94 16.70
N GLN A 234 28.56 -10.61 15.99
CA GLN A 234 27.20 -11.06 16.29
C GLN A 234 26.98 -12.56 16.04
N ILE A 235 27.69 -13.15 15.09
CA ILE A 235 27.56 -14.58 14.73
C ILE A 235 28.91 -15.28 14.70
N LYS A 236 28.88 -16.61 14.88
CA LYS A 236 30.09 -17.42 14.83
C LYS A 236 30.58 -17.54 13.38
N LYS A 237 31.83 -17.12 13.15
CA LYS A 237 32.51 -17.32 11.87
C LYS A 237 32.89 -18.79 11.66
N SER A 238 32.61 -19.31 10.47
CA SER A 238 33.11 -20.62 10.05
C SER A 238 34.66 -20.67 10.02
N PRO A 239 35.30 -21.74 10.51
CA PRO A 239 36.76 -21.92 10.42
C PRO A 239 37.30 -21.97 8.98
N ALA A 240 36.44 -22.25 8.00
CA ALA A 240 36.78 -22.26 6.57
C ALA A 240 37.09 -20.86 6.04
N VAL A 241 36.45 -19.82 6.57
CA VAL A 241 36.66 -18.42 6.19
C VAL A 241 37.88 -17.87 6.94
N LYS A 242 38.88 -17.36 6.20
CA LYS A 242 40.14 -16.91 6.80
C LYS A 242 40.20 -15.40 7.07
N VAL A 243 39.49 -14.61 6.27
CA VAL A 243 39.46 -13.15 6.35
C VAL A 243 38.10 -12.69 6.86
N THR A 244 38.05 -11.64 7.69
CA THR A 244 36.80 -11.10 8.27
C THR A 244 36.58 -9.62 8.00
N HIS A 245 37.55 -8.94 7.40
CA HIS A 245 37.46 -7.52 7.11
C HIS A 245 37.28 -7.29 5.62
N PHE A 246 36.84 -6.08 5.28
CA PHE A 246 36.77 -5.60 3.92
C PHE A 246 37.40 -4.21 3.85
N LYS A 247 38.17 -3.96 2.79
CA LYS A 247 38.63 -2.62 2.44
C LYS A 247 38.44 -2.37 0.96
N GLY A 248 37.80 -1.27 0.62
CA GLY A 248 37.42 -0.92 -0.75
C GLY A 248 36.03 -0.33 -0.84
N CYS A 249 35.45 -0.40 -2.04
CA CYS A 249 34.12 0.08 -2.36
C CYS A 249 33.19 -1.09 -2.68
N MET A 250 32.07 -1.17 -1.96
CA MET A 250 30.99 -2.11 -2.22
C MET A 250 29.84 -1.38 -2.92
N GLY A 251 29.54 -1.81 -4.14
CA GLY A 251 28.41 -1.32 -4.92
C GLY A 251 27.13 -2.09 -4.62
N GLU A 252 26.15 -1.96 -5.50
CA GLU A 252 24.88 -2.69 -5.34
C GLU A 252 25.09 -4.20 -5.21
N ALA A 253 24.31 -4.81 -4.32
CA ALA A 253 24.33 -6.23 -4.04
C ALA A 253 22.90 -6.76 -4.07
N PHE A 254 22.73 -7.95 -4.63
CA PHE A 254 21.43 -8.57 -4.85
C PHE A 254 21.43 -9.99 -4.32
N LEU A 255 20.44 -10.34 -3.50
CA LEU A 255 20.19 -11.69 -3.02
C LEU A 255 18.85 -12.17 -3.58
N ASN A 256 18.84 -13.31 -4.27
CA ASN A 256 17.66 -13.87 -4.93
C ASN A 256 16.94 -12.86 -5.85
N GLY A 257 17.71 -11.99 -6.51
CA GLY A 257 17.20 -10.94 -7.39
C GLY A 257 16.69 -9.68 -6.68
N GLN A 258 16.62 -9.67 -5.34
CA GLN A 258 16.23 -8.50 -4.56
C GLN A 258 17.46 -7.68 -4.17
N SER A 259 17.40 -6.36 -4.37
CA SER A 259 18.42 -5.43 -3.88
C SER A 259 18.48 -5.48 -2.35
N ILE A 260 19.68 -5.64 -1.80
CA ILE A 260 19.90 -5.65 -0.35
C ILE A 260 19.66 -4.26 0.25
N GLY A 261 19.94 -3.19 -0.50
CA GLY A 261 19.86 -1.81 0.00
C GLY A 261 20.92 -1.57 1.08
N LEU A 262 22.16 -1.29 0.65
CA LEU A 262 23.34 -1.21 1.52
C LEU A 262 23.28 -0.19 2.67
N TRP A 263 22.33 0.75 2.62
CA TRP A 263 22.12 1.75 3.67
C TRP A 263 20.93 1.43 4.59
N ASN A 264 20.16 0.37 4.28
CA ASN A 264 19.07 -0.16 5.10
C ASN A 264 19.57 -1.33 5.97
N TYR A 265 20.65 -1.10 6.72
CA TYR A 265 21.20 -2.08 7.67
C TYR A 265 20.40 -2.09 8.98
N MET A 266 20.48 -3.20 9.72
CA MET A 266 19.92 -3.30 11.07
C MET A 266 20.90 -2.81 12.13
N GLU A 267 22.15 -3.25 12.02
CA GLU A 267 23.23 -2.92 12.94
C GLU A 267 24.48 -2.52 12.16
N ARG A 268 25.32 -1.69 12.79
CA ARG A 268 26.57 -1.19 12.23
C ARG A 268 27.67 -1.14 13.28
N GLU A 269 28.86 -1.59 12.92
CA GLU A 269 30.10 -1.42 13.67
C GLU A 269 31.12 -0.63 12.82
N GLY A 270 31.81 0.34 13.44
CA GLY A 270 32.81 1.16 12.74
C GLY A 270 32.22 2.26 11.85
N LYS A 271 33.05 3.20 11.38
CA LYS A 271 32.59 4.37 10.59
C LYS A 271 32.28 3.94 9.16
N CYS A 272 31.41 4.67 8.47
CA CYS A 272 31.02 4.38 7.08
C CYS A 272 31.12 5.64 6.25
N HIS A 273 31.60 5.51 5.01
CA HIS A 273 31.65 6.60 4.04
C HIS A 273 31.04 6.15 2.71
N GLY A 274 30.63 7.10 1.89
CA GLY A 274 30.23 6.84 0.51
C GLY A 274 31.44 6.86 -0.43
N CYS A 275 31.34 6.14 -1.54
CA CYS A 275 32.19 6.34 -2.71
C CYS A 275 31.34 6.31 -3.99
N PHE A 276 31.91 6.79 -5.10
CA PHE A 276 31.24 6.75 -6.40
C PHE A 276 30.90 5.31 -6.78
N GLY A 277 29.67 5.09 -7.23
CA GLY A 277 29.18 3.79 -7.70
C GLY A 277 29.90 3.31 -8.95
N SER A 278 29.56 2.09 -9.37
CA SER A 278 30.00 1.58 -10.66
C SER A 278 29.43 2.43 -11.81
N PRO A 279 30.15 2.58 -12.93
CA PRO A 279 29.60 3.25 -14.11
C PRO A 279 28.32 2.53 -14.55
N GLN A 280 27.21 3.27 -14.65
CA GLN A 280 26.01 2.81 -15.35
C GLN A 280 25.97 3.55 -16.69
N ASN A 281 25.58 2.85 -17.76
CA ASN A 281 25.22 3.50 -19.02
C ASN A 281 23.89 4.21 -18.77
N GLU A 282 23.96 5.46 -18.31
CA GLU A 282 22.80 6.30 -18.09
C GLU A 282 22.38 6.88 -19.44
N ASP A 283 21.52 6.16 -20.16
CA ASP A 283 20.63 6.82 -21.10
C ASP A 283 19.73 7.76 -20.29
N ALA A 284 19.44 8.95 -20.82
CA ALA A 284 18.55 9.94 -20.21
C ALA A 284 17.11 9.39 -20.08
N SER A 285 16.92 8.53 -19.09
CA SER A 285 15.72 7.73 -18.86
C SER A 285 15.35 7.85 -17.39
N PHE A 286 14.06 7.98 -17.13
CA PHE A 286 13.51 8.00 -15.78
C PHE A 286 12.91 6.63 -15.49
N HIS A 287 13.41 5.95 -14.46
CA HIS A 287 12.87 4.68 -14.01
C HIS A 287 11.98 4.89 -12.79
N PHE A 288 10.71 4.49 -12.89
CA PHE A 288 9.76 4.47 -11.78
C PHE A 288 9.59 3.04 -11.31
N ASP A 289 9.88 2.78 -10.03
CA ASP A 289 9.74 1.46 -9.39
C ASP A 289 8.31 1.17 -8.91
N GLY A 290 7.35 2.05 -9.26
CA GLY A 290 5.95 1.97 -8.85
C GLY A 290 5.66 2.49 -7.44
N SER A 291 6.65 3.02 -6.72
CA SER A 291 6.47 3.55 -5.35
C SER A 291 6.11 5.03 -5.28
N GLY A 292 6.17 5.75 -6.41
CA GLY A 292 5.94 7.18 -6.46
C GLY A 292 5.53 7.69 -7.84
N TYR A 293 5.50 9.01 -7.97
CA TYR A 293 5.12 9.73 -9.19
C TYR A 293 6.03 10.95 -9.38
N SER A 294 6.15 11.44 -10.61
CA SER A 294 6.79 12.72 -10.92
C SER A 294 5.73 13.72 -11.33
N VAL A 295 5.74 14.90 -10.71
CA VAL A 295 4.85 16.02 -11.07
C VAL A 295 5.66 17.02 -11.87
N MET A 296 5.14 17.40 -13.03
CA MET A 296 5.73 18.43 -13.87
C MET A 296 4.74 19.59 -14.04
N ASP A 297 5.05 20.71 -13.41
CA ASP A 297 4.32 21.95 -13.64
C ASP A 297 4.81 22.61 -14.93
N LYS A 298 3.95 22.62 -15.95
CA LYS A 298 4.21 23.34 -17.20
C LYS A 298 3.36 24.60 -17.24
N MET A 299 3.99 25.77 -17.16
CA MET A 299 3.33 27.03 -17.52
C MET A 299 2.98 27.01 -19.01
N LEU A 300 1.70 26.78 -19.32
CA LEU A 300 1.18 27.01 -20.66
C LEU A 300 1.15 28.52 -20.91
N ARG A 301 2.01 29.02 -21.80
CA ARG A 301 1.81 30.37 -22.37
C ARG A 301 0.52 30.33 -23.18
N ALA A 302 -0.53 31.01 -22.73
CA ALA A 302 -1.77 31.16 -23.49
C ALA A 302 -1.47 31.94 -24.79
N THR A 303 -1.42 31.25 -25.92
CA THR A 303 -1.46 31.89 -27.23
C THR A 303 -2.90 32.31 -27.50
N PRO A 304 -3.17 33.55 -27.95
CA PRO A 304 -4.51 33.95 -28.31
C PRO A 304 -5.02 33.04 -29.42
N VAL A 305 -6.18 32.40 -29.20
CA VAL A 305 -6.84 31.58 -30.21
C VAL A 305 -7.33 32.51 -31.33
N ARG A 306 -6.81 32.31 -32.55
CA ARG A 306 -7.10 33.16 -33.73
C ARG A 306 -8.04 32.49 -34.74
N SER A 307 -8.39 31.22 -34.54
CA SER A 307 -9.24 30.45 -35.45
C SER A 307 -10.13 29.47 -34.70
N VAL A 308 -11.38 29.36 -35.13
CA VAL A 308 -12.38 28.40 -34.61
C VAL A 308 -13.03 27.67 -35.79
N SER A 309 -13.45 26.41 -35.57
CA SER A 309 -14.09 25.59 -36.62
C SER A 309 -15.32 24.89 -36.08
N PHE A 310 -16.44 25.02 -36.80
CA PHE A 310 -17.73 24.47 -36.42
C PHE A 310 -18.13 23.36 -37.41
N LEU A 311 -17.96 22.10 -36.99
CA LEU A 311 -18.25 20.93 -37.83
C LEU A 311 -19.63 20.31 -37.56
N ARG A 312 -20.26 20.64 -36.41
CA ARG A 312 -21.54 20.06 -35.96
C ARG A 312 -22.47 21.12 -35.35
N GLY A 313 -22.60 22.27 -36.01
CA GLY A 313 -23.37 23.40 -35.50
C GLY A 313 -22.75 24.01 -34.22
N GLY A 314 -23.51 24.88 -33.55
CA GLY A 314 -23.07 25.61 -32.36
C GLY A 314 -22.59 27.04 -32.66
N TYR A 315 -22.27 27.78 -31.61
CA TYR A 315 -21.77 29.16 -31.68
C TYR A 315 -20.74 29.40 -30.57
N VAL A 316 -19.94 30.46 -30.73
CA VAL A 316 -19.08 31.00 -29.67
C VAL A 316 -19.62 32.37 -29.31
N GLU A 317 -19.99 32.54 -28.04
CA GLU A 317 -20.35 33.85 -27.51
C GLU A 317 -19.08 34.57 -27.06
N LEU A 318 -18.88 35.79 -27.57
CA LEU A 318 -17.78 36.66 -27.18
C LEU A 318 -18.32 37.77 -26.26
N PRO A 319 -17.51 38.29 -25.33
CA PRO A 319 -17.92 39.40 -24.49
C PRO A 319 -18.42 40.58 -25.35
N PRO A 320 -19.56 41.18 -25.01
CA PRO A 320 -20.16 42.23 -25.83
C PRO A 320 -19.24 43.45 -25.89
N ARG A 321 -19.06 43.99 -27.10
CA ARG A 321 -18.32 45.25 -27.33
C ARG A 321 -19.20 46.23 -28.09
N SER A 322 -19.33 47.43 -27.55
CA SER A 322 -19.95 48.56 -28.25
C SER A 322 -19.02 49.01 -29.38
N LEU A 323 -19.57 49.13 -30.59
CA LEU A 323 -18.84 49.58 -31.77
C LEU A 323 -19.11 51.08 -32.00
N PRO A 324 -18.10 51.96 -31.92
CA PRO A 324 -18.20 53.34 -32.38
C PRO A 324 -18.62 53.45 -33.85
N PRO A 325 -19.12 54.62 -34.31
CA PRO A 325 -19.56 54.84 -35.69
C PRO A 325 -18.49 54.48 -36.75
N ASP A 326 -17.21 54.61 -36.41
CA ASP A 326 -16.07 54.39 -37.31
C ASP A 326 -15.42 53.00 -37.14
N SER A 327 -16.19 52.00 -36.69
CA SER A 327 -15.65 50.66 -36.46
C SER A 327 -15.53 49.84 -37.73
N GLU A 328 -14.36 49.26 -37.96
CA GLU A 328 -14.13 48.27 -39.01
C GLU A 328 -14.04 46.85 -38.43
N LEU A 329 -14.68 45.88 -39.10
CA LEU A 329 -14.65 44.48 -38.70
C LEU A 329 -14.04 43.62 -39.81
N LEU A 330 -12.97 42.90 -39.47
CA LEU A 330 -12.27 41.98 -40.38
C LEU A 330 -12.46 40.55 -39.89
N ALA A 331 -12.96 39.69 -40.78
CA ALA A 331 -13.10 38.27 -40.55
C ALA A 331 -12.68 37.48 -41.79
N THR A 332 -12.02 36.34 -41.59
CA THR A 332 -11.67 35.39 -42.65
C THR A 332 -12.38 34.09 -42.37
N PHE A 333 -13.10 33.55 -43.37
CA PHE A 333 -13.84 32.30 -43.23
C PHE A 333 -13.70 31.45 -44.49
N ALA A 334 -13.91 30.14 -44.34
CA ALA A 334 -14.00 29.18 -45.43
C ALA A 334 -15.11 28.17 -45.10
N THR A 335 -16.02 27.92 -46.04
CA THR A 335 -17.14 26.99 -45.85
C THR A 335 -17.49 26.29 -47.16
N ARG A 336 -18.02 25.07 -47.06
CA ARG A 336 -18.64 24.34 -48.19
C ARG A 336 -20.17 24.41 -48.14
N ASN A 337 -20.74 24.95 -47.08
CA ASN A 337 -22.19 25.11 -46.95
C ASN A 337 -22.64 26.38 -47.67
N SER A 338 -23.79 26.29 -48.35
CA SER A 338 -24.40 27.43 -49.05
C SER A 338 -25.03 28.47 -48.12
N SER A 339 -25.15 28.18 -46.83
CA SER A 339 -25.66 29.10 -45.81
C SER A 339 -25.00 28.90 -44.44
N GLY A 340 -24.91 29.96 -43.65
CA GLY A 340 -24.35 29.96 -42.30
C GLY A 340 -24.18 31.38 -41.73
N ILE A 341 -24.16 31.50 -40.40
CA ILE A 341 -23.94 32.78 -39.70
C ILE A 341 -22.47 32.88 -39.31
N ILE A 342 -21.81 34.00 -39.67
CA ILE A 342 -20.39 34.26 -39.36
C ILE A 342 -20.25 35.12 -38.10
N LEU A 343 -21.09 36.14 -37.95
CA LEU A 343 -21.15 37.01 -36.78
C LEU A 343 -22.58 37.51 -36.61
N ALA A 344 -23.07 37.55 -35.37
CA ALA A 344 -24.32 38.19 -35.01
C ALA A 344 -24.09 39.10 -33.80
N ALA A 345 -24.59 40.33 -33.87
CA ALA A 345 -24.61 41.27 -32.76
C ALA A 345 -26.07 41.62 -32.45
N LEU A 346 -26.47 41.46 -31.19
CA LEU A 346 -27.84 41.69 -30.74
C LEU A 346 -27.86 42.88 -29.80
N GLY A 347 -28.65 43.90 -30.13
CA GLY A 347 -28.96 45.03 -29.25
C GLY A 347 -30.16 44.73 -28.36
N GLN A 348 -30.23 45.32 -27.17
CA GLN A 348 -31.42 45.21 -26.31
C GLN A 348 -32.55 46.09 -26.85
N HIS A 349 -33.75 45.51 -26.98
CA HIS A 349 -34.98 46.24 -27.34
C HIS A 349 -35.72 46.66 -26.05
N GLY A 350 -36.04 47.94 -25.89
CA GLY A 350 -36.80 48.45 -24.75
C GLY A 350 -38.29 48.12 -24.83
N GLU A 351 -38.84 47.49 -23.78
CA GLU A 351 -40.29 47.26 -23.60
C GLU A 351 -41.02 48.56 -23.26
N LYS A 352 -42.13 48.85 -23.97
CA LYS A 352 -43.19 49.76 -23.53
C LYS A 352 -44.44 48.93 -23.20
N GLN A 353 -44.92 49.05 -21.96
CA GLN A 353 -46.16 48.45 -21.44
C GLN A 353 -47.42 48.96 -22.16
N GLY A 354 -48.36 48.06 -22.44
CA GLY A 354 -49.72 48.40 -22.87
C GLY A 354 -50.66 47.18 -22.87
N HIS A 355 -51.71 47.24 -22.04
CA HIS A 355 -52.74 46.23 -21.76
C HIS A 355 -53.51 45.65 -22.97
N ARG A 356 -53.86 44.34 -22.92
CA ARG A 356 -55.25 43.81 -22.98
C ARG A 356 -55.34 42.27 -22.82
N GLN A 357 -56.42 41.82 -22.18
CA GLN A 357 -56.84 40.44 -21.86
C GLN A 357 -57.49 39.70 -23.06
N ALA A 358 -57.42 38.36 -23.05
CA ALA A 358 -58.49 37.36 -23.33
C ALA A 358 -57.83 35.97 -23.66
N HIS A 359 -57.94 34.95 -22.79
CA HIS A 359 -58.91 33.83 -22.78
C HIS A 359 -58.59 32.63 -23.69
N GLY A 360 -58.34 31.47 -23.04
CA GLY A 360 -58.81 30.12 -23.41
C GLY A 360 -58.02 29.31 -24.45
N GLY A 361 -57.69 28.05 -24.10
CA GLY A 361 -57.42 26.98 -25.07
C GLY A 361 -56.12 26.22 -24.85
N GLU A 362 -56.26 24.95 -24.45
CA GLU A 362 -55.21 23.95 -24.32
C GLU A 362 -55.00 23.20 -25.65
N MET A 363 -53.74 22.79 -25.89
CA MET A 363 -53.26 21.65 -26.70
C MET A 363 -52.96 21.79 -28.21
N ASP A 364 -51.66 21.56 -28.48
CA ASP A 364 -50.96 20.85 -29.55
C ASP A 364 -50.73 21.36 -31.00
N SER A 365 -49.42 21.47 -31.27
CA SER A 365 -48.67 21.11 -32.48
C SER A 365 -48.68 22.00 -33.74
N GLU A 366 -47.46 22.23 -34.22
CA GLU A 366 -47.04 22.63 -35.56
C GLU A 366 -47.17 24.09 -36.06
N SER A 367 -46.02 24.54 -36.59
CA SER A 367 -45.87 25.41 -37.76
C SER A 367 -46.20 26.90 -37.60
N LEU A 368 -45.17 27.66 -37.23
CA LEU A 368 -45.13 29.11 -37.36
C LEU A 368 -44.98 29.52 -38.84
N ALA A 369 -46.10 29.94 -39.44
CA ALA A 369 -46.12 30.89 -40.55
C ALA A 369 -47.31 31.85 -40.41
N ASN A 370 -47.00 33.15 -40.36
CA ASN A 370 -47.73 34.34 -40.88
C ASN A 370 -47.67 35.53 -39.89
N LEU A 371 -46.90 36.59 -40.16
CA LEU A 371 -47.04 37.70 -41.12
C LEU A 371 -47.87 38.89 -40.58
N HIS A 372 -47.18 40.01 -40.29
CA HIS A 372 -47.50 41.42 -40.64
C HIS A 372 -46.87 42.40 -39.63
N LYS A 373 -46.44 43.64 -39.94
CA LYS A 373 -46.09 44.41 -41.14
C LYS A 373 -45.36 45.68 -40.60
N ILE A 374 -44.14 45.96 -41.11
CA ILE A 374 -43.51 47.25 -41.52
C ILE A 374 -43.32 48.34 -40.41
N THR A 375 -42.12 48.88 -40.10
CA THR A 375 -41.31 49.85 -40.90
C THR A 375 -39.88 50.02 -40.34
N GLN A 376 -38.89 49.46 -41.06
CA GLN A 376 -37.43 49.74 -41.15
C GLN A 376 -36.56 49.89 -39.87
N PRO A 377 -35.43 49.15 -39.82
CA PRO A 377 -34.15 49.76 -40.25
C PRO A 377 -33.37 48.90 -41.27
N LEU A 378 -32.42 49.55 -41.94
CA LEU A 378 -31.57 49.01 -43.00
C LEU A 378 -30.77 47.77 -42.55
N PHE A 379 -31.19 46.60 -43.05
CA PHE A 379 -30.36 45.40 -43.15
C PHE A 379 -29.53 45.47 -44.44
N GLN A 380 -28.23 45.18 -44.35
CA GLN A 380 -27.52 44.59 -45.48
C GLN A 380 -27.25 43.11 -45.14
N SER A 381 -28.19 42.27 -45.54
CA SER A 381 -27.94 40.85 -45.80
C SER A 381 -27.14 40.78 -47.11
N LEU A 382 -25.88 40.33 -47.05
CA LEU A 382 -25.14 39.97 -48.26
C LEU A 382 -25.55 38.54 -48.66
N THR A 383 -26.62 38.45 -49.45
CA THR A 383 -26.95 37.22 -50.19
C THR A 383 -26.03 37.09 -51.40
N TRP A 384 -25.26 36.00 -51.46
CA TRP A 384 -24.51 35.62 -52.65
C TRP A 384 -25.17 34.44 -53.34
N ASN A 385 -25.17 34.49 -54.67
CA ASN A 385 -25.50 33.38 -55.55
C ASN A 385 -24.21 33.03 -56.30
N THR A 386 -23.72 31.80 -56.21
CA THR A 386 -22.64 31.33 -57.08
C THR A 386 -23.02 30.00 -57.71
N SER A 387 -23.24 30.06 -59.02
CA SER A 387 -23.10 28.94 -59.95
C SER A 387 -21.68 28.38 -59.85
N LEU A 388 -21.60 27.05 -59.66
CA LEU A 388 -20.43 26.13 -59.72
C LEU A 388 -19.03 26.67 -59.42
#